data_AF-A0A5A9Z0Q2-F1
#
_entry.id   AF-A0A5A9Z0Q2-F1
#
_cell.length_a   1.000
_cell.length_b   1.000
_cell.length_c   1.000
_cell.angle_alpha   90.00
_cell.angle_beta   90.00
_cell.angle_gamma   90.00
#
_symmetry.space_group_name_H-M   'P 1'
#
loop_
_entity.id
_entity.type
_entity.pdbx_description
1 polymer ?
#
loop_
_entity_poly.entity_id
_entity_poly.type
_entity_poly.pdbx_seq_one_letter_code
_entity_poly.pdbx_strand_id
1 'polypeptide(L)'
;MLQKIILAIAIFVVILVALTFGEVIFHDAFAWLSYVTGRLIENFSDLVYQTQLYLSEHRIKVAVALLLTVPITLWIARSKGDELKKPTNQRKVAIVLAFFLGWLGAHRFYLGQIGWGILYLIIFWLFTPLAVVLGLIDALRYLLMADDAFMPNRP
;
A
#
# COMPACT_ATOMS: atom_id res chain seq x y z
N MET A 1 31.71 -5.63 -3.14
CA MET A 1 32.05 -4.42 -2.35
C MET A 1 31.32 -3.18 -2.86
N LEU A 2 31.30 -2.95 -4.18
CA LEU A 2 30.60 -1.82 -4.82
C LEU A 2 29.11 -1.68 -4.44
N GLN A 3 28.33 -2.77 -4.46
CA GLN A 3 26.90 -2.74 -4.12
C GLN A 3 26.60 -2.26 -2.69
N LYS A 4 27.45 -2.60 -1.71
CA LYS A 4 27.30 -2.15 -0.31
C LYS A 4 27.57 -0.64 -0.19
N ILE A 5 28.52 -0.13 -0.97
CA ILE A 5 28.84 1.31 -1.03
C ILE A 5 27.69 2.07 -1.69
N ILE A 6 27.15 1.56 -2.80
CA ILE A 6 25.99 2.15 -3.48
C ILE A 6 24.77 2.20 -2.56
N LEU A 7 24.50 1.10 -1.84
CA LEU A 7 23.40 1.06 -0.87
C LEU A 7 23.60 2.09 0.25
N ALA A 8 24.81 2.20 0.81
CA ALA A 8 25.11 3.18 1.86
C ALA A 8 24.92 4.62 1.39
N ILE A 9 25.38 4.95 0.18
CA ILE A 9 25.17 6.26 -0.44
C ILE A 9 23.68 6.52 -0.66
N ALA A 10 22.94 5.55 -1.21
CA ALA A 10 21.51 5.70 -1.45
C ALA A 10 20.72 5.89 -0.15
N ILE A 11 21.03 5.13 0.90
CA ILE A 11 20.44 5.30 2.23
C ILE A 11 20.75 6.69 2.79
N PHE A 12 22.01 7.14 2.68
CA PHE A 12 22.41 8.46 3.13
C PHE A 12 21.63 9.56 2.40
N VAL A 13 21.49 9.47 1.08
CA VAL A 13 20.72 10.44 0.29
C VAL A 13 19.25 10.42 0.68
N VAL A 14 18.63 9.25 0.86
CA VAL A 14 17.23 9.17 1.29
C VAL A 14 17.03 9.77 2.67
N ILE A 15 17.93 9.48 3.63
CA ILE A 15 17.88 10.08 4.96
C ILE A 15 18.06 11.60 4.87
N LEU A 16 19.02 12.09 4.09
CA LEU A 16 19.26 13.51 3.89
C LEU A 16 18.02 14.20 3.31
N VAL A 17 17.44 13.65 2.25
CA VAL A 17 16.22 14.18 1.61
C VAL A 17 15.06 14.17 2.60
N ALA A 18 14.87 13.08 3.34
CA ALA A 18 13.80 12.99 4.32
C ALA A 18 13.98 13.95 5.50
N LEU A 19 15.22 14.19 5.96
CA LEU A 19 15.47 15.19 7.01
C LEU A 19 15.35 16.63 6.49
N THR A 20 15.68 16.86 5.22
CA THR A 20 15.64 18.20 4.60
C THR A 20 14.23 18.62 4.23
N PHE A 21 13.43 17.70 3.70
CA PHE A 21 12.10 17.99 3.14
C PHE A 21 10.96 17.27 3.87
N GLY A 22 11.25 16.40 4.83
CA GLY A 22 10.25 15.55 5.47
C GLY A 22 9.16 16.33 6.20
N GLU A 23 9.51 17.43 6.88
CA GLU A 23 8.52 18.26 7.57
C GLU A 23 7.53 18.91 6.59
N VAL A 24 8.03 19.44 5.47
CA VAL A 24 7.20 20.09 4.44
C VAL A 24 6.33 19.06 3.71
N ILE A 25 6.93 17.97 3.22
CA ILE A 25 6.20 16.91 2.52
C ILE A 25 5.12 16.31 3.43
N PHE A 26 5.43 16.12 4.71
CA PHE A 26 4.48 15.58 5.68
C PHE A 26 3.33 16.55 5.96
N HIS A 27 3.63 17.83 6.19
CA HIS A 27 2.61 18.84 6.42
C HIS A 27 1.63 18.92 5.25
N ASP A 28 2.14 18.96 4.01
CA ASP A 28 1.31 19.07 2.82
C ASP A 28 0.51 17.78 2.56
N ALA A 29 1.11 16.61 2.78
CA ALA A 29 0.41 15.34 2.69
C ALA A 29 -0.70 15.21 3.75
N PHE A 30 -0.46 15.65 4.98
CA PHE A 30 -1.45 15.63 6.05
C PHE A 30 -2.55 16.68 5.83
N ALA A 31 -2.22 17.86 5.31
CA ALA A 31 -3.18 18.87 4.90
C ALA A 31 -4.07 18.35 3.76
N TRP A 32 -3.48 17.70 2.76
CA TRP A 32 -4.24 17.07 1.68
C TRP A 32 -5.13 15.92 2.20
N LEU A 33 -4.61 15.06 3.08
CA LEU A 33 -5.38 13.96 3.68
C LEU A 33 -6.54 14.47 4.52
N SER A 34 -6.30 15.46 5.39
CA SER A 34 -7.34 16.08 6.22
C SER A 34 -8.38 16.81 5.36
N TYR A 35 -7.97 17.46 4.27
CA TYR A 35 -8.89 18.04 3.29
C TYR A 35 -9.75 16.97 2.60
N VAL A 36 -9.15 15.90 2.06
CA VAL A 36 -9.89 14.82 1.38
C VAL A 36 -10.82 14.11 2.35
N THR A 37 -10.35 13.76 3.54
CA THR A 37 -11.17 13.10 4.56
C THR A 37 -12.26 14.02 5.09
N GLY A 38 -11.98 15.29 5.34
CA GLY A 38 -12.97 16.28 5.75
C GLY A 38 -14.07 16.43 4.70
N ARG A 39 -13.71 16.58 3.43
CA ARG A 39 -14.67 16.62 2.31
C ARG A 39 -15.48 15.32 2.18
N LEU A 40 -14.88 14.16 2.42
CA LEU A 40 -15.59 12.88 2.40
C LEU A 40 -16.59 12.76 3.55
N ILE A 41 -16.20 13.19 4.75
CA ILE A 41 -17.03 13.09 5.97
C ILE A 41 -18.18 14.10 5.89
N GLU A 42 -17.92 15.35 5.50
CA GLU A 42 -18.93 16.39 5.39
C GLU A 42 -19.96 16.08 4.29
N ASN A 43 -19.52 15.55 3.15
CA ASN A 43 -20.41 15.18 2.05
C ASN A 43 -21.00 13.77 2.20
N PHE A 44 -20.70 13.06 3.29
CA PHE A 44 -21.18 11.68 3.46
C PHE A 44 -22.71 11.63 3.48
N SER A 45 -23.37 12.62 4.09
CA SER A 45 -24.83 12.73 4.12
C SER A 45 -25.40 12.87 2.69
N ASP A 46 -24.80 13.71 1.85
CA ASP A 46 -25.23 13.89 0.46
C ASP A 46 -25.03 12.61 -0.36
N LEU A 47 -23.88 11.95 -0.18
CA LEU A 47 -23.58 10.67 -0.83
C LEU A 47 -24.59 9.59 -0.44
N VAL A 48 -24.94 9.51 0.84
CA VAL A 48 -25.96 8.57 1.35
C VAL A 48 -27.33 8.91 0.78
N TYR A 49 -27.73 10.18 0.78
CA TYR A 49 -29.02 10.63 0.25
C TYR A 49 -29.15 10.33 -1.25
N GLN A 50 -28.14 10.70 -2.06
CA GLN A 50 -28.12 10.43 -3.49
C GLN A 50 -28.11 8.92 -3.80
N THR A 51 -27.38 8.14 -3.00
CA THR A 51 -27.38 6.68 -3.13
C THR A 51 -28.76 6.10 -2.81
N GLN A 52 -29.41 6.52 -1.73
CA GLN A 52 -30.75 6.06 -1.37
C GLN A 52 -31.80 6.42 -2.43
N LEU A 53 -31.75 7.65 -2.94
CA LEU A 53 -32.62 8.11 -4.02
C LEU A 53 -32.44 7.23 -5.27
N TYR A 54 -31.19 7.04 -5.72
CA TYR A 54 -30.86 6.21 -6.88
C TYR A 54 -31.29 4.76 -6.69
N LEU A 55 -31.04 4.16 -5.53
CA LEU A 55 -31.46 2.78 -5.21
C LEU A 55 -32.99 2.63 -5.23
N SER A 56 -33.72 3.65 -4.79
CA SER A 56 -35.18 3.64 -4.78
C SER A 56 -35.79 3.80 -6.19
N GLU A 57 -35.18 4.64 -7.02
CA GLU A 57 -35.61 4.90 -8.40
C GLU A 57 -35.23 3.74 -9.34
N HIS A 58 -34.08 3.11 -9.12
CA HIS A 58 -33.48 2.13 -10.02
C HIS A 58 -33.35 0.72 -9.43
N ARG A 59 -34.34 0.29 -8.62
CA ARG A 59 -34.36 -1.01 -7.93
C ARG A 59 -34.03 -2.20 -8.83
N ILE A 60 -34.59 -2.23 -10.05
CA ILE A 60 -34.39 -3.33 -11.01
C ILE A 60 -32.93 -3.37 -11.51
N LYS A 61 -32.35 -2.21 -11.86
CA LYS A 61 -30.94 -2.14 -12.32
C LYS A 61 -29.98 -2.66 -11.25
N VAL A 62 -30.24 -2.31 -9.99
CA VAL A 62 -29.45 -2.77 -8.84
C VAL A 62 -29.60 -4.27 -8.62
N ALA A 63 -30.83 -4.79 -8.65
CA ALA A 63 -31.09 -6.22 -8.49
C ALA A 63 -30.42 -7.05 -9.59
N VAL A 64 -30.49 -6.59 -10.84
CA VAL A 64 -29.80 -7.23 -11.98
C VAL A 64 -28.28 -7.17 -11.80
N ALA A 65 -27.73 -6.03 -11.38
CA ALA A 65 -26.30 -5.90 -11.12
C ALA A 65 -25.84 -6.89 -10.04
N LEU A 66 -26.56 -7.01 -8.92
CA LEU A 66 -26.25 -7.96 -7.86
C LEU A 66 -26.38 -9.42 -8.32
N LEU A 67 -27.44 -9.73 -9.07
CA LEU A 67 -27.70 -11.08 -9.62
C LEU A 67 -26.60 -11.50 -10.60
N LEU A 68 -26.07 -10.58 -11.41
CA LEU A 68 -24.96 -10.84 -12.33
C LEU A 68 -23.60 -10.83 -11.62
N THR A 69 -23.43 -10.05 -10.56
CA THR A 69 -22.16 -9.94 -9.83
C THR A 69 -21.74 -11.28 -9.25
N VAL A 70 -22.66 -12.02 -8.63
CA VAL A 70 -22.36 -13.33 -8.01
C VAL A 70 -21.82 -14.36 -9.03
N PRO A 71 -22.51 -14.67 -10.15
CA PRO A 71 -22.03 -15.62 -11.14
C PRO A 71 -20.77 -15.14 -11.87
N ILE A 72 -20.66 -13.83 -12.18
CA ILE A 72 -19.45 -13.27 -12.82
C ILE A 72 -18.25 -13.40 -11.88
N THR A 73 -18.42 -13.05 -10.61
CA THR A 73 -17.35 -13.16 -9.60
C THR A 73 -16.92 -14.61 -9.41
N LEU A 74 -17.87 -15.54 -9.31
CA LEU A 74 -17.58 -16.99 -9.21
C LEU A 74 -16.89 -17.53 -10.46
N TRP A 75 -17.28 -17.06 -11.65
CA TRP A 75 -16.65 -17.45 -12.92
C TRP A 75 -15.20 -16.93 -13.00
N ILE A 76 -14.94 -15.67 -12.66
CA ILE A 76 -13.59 -15.07 -12.60
C ILE A 76 -12.71 -15.78 -11.56
N ALA A 77 -13.26 -16.04 -10.38
CA ALA A 77 -12.53 -16.72 -9.31
C ALA A 77 -12.13 -18.14 -9.70
N ARG A 78 -12.96 -18.84 -10.49
CA ARG A 78 -12.65 -20.18 -11.01
C ARG A 78 -11.72 -20.17 -12.23
N SER A 79 -11.83 -19.18 -13.12
CA SER A 79 -10.99 -19.11 -14.33
C SER A 79 -9.56 -18.64 -14.06
N LYS A 80 -9.34 -17.80 -13.03
CA LYS A 80 -8.00 -17.33 -12.63
C LYS A 80 -7.20 -18.30 -11.76
N GLY A 81 -7.76 -19.44 -11.37
CA GLY A 81 -7.08 -20.42 -10.52
C GLY A 81 -5.74 -20.91 -11.08
N ASP A 82 -5.61 -20.95 -12.41
CA ASP A 82 -4.38 -21.37 -13.09
C ASP A 82 -3.42 -20.19 -13.42
N GLU A 83 -3.92 -18.97 -13.57
CA GLU A 83 -3.08 -17.77 -13.75
C GLU A 83 -2.41 -17.31 -12.44
N LEU A 84 -3.04 -17.56 -11.29
CA LEU A 84 -2.47 -17.26 -9.96
C LEU A 84 -1.25 -18.12 -9.61
N LYS A 85 -1.01 -19.21 -10.34
CA LYS A 85 0.19 -20.05 -10.19
C LYS A 85 1.42 -19.51 -10.91
N LYS A 86 1.29 -18.45 -11.73
CA LYS A 86 2.48 -17.77 -12.24
C LYS A 86 3.22 -17.19 -11.04
N PRO A 87 4.50 -17.53 -10.82
CA PRO A 87 5.27 -16.93 -9.74
C PRO A 87 5.35 -15.42 -10.01
N THR A 88 4.46 -14.68 -9.38
CA THR A 88 4.54 -13.22 -9.37
C THR A 88 5.88 -12.90 -8.76
N ASN A 89 6.67 -12.03 -9.41
CA ASN A 89 7.97 -11.66 -8.88
C ASN A 89 7.75 -10.90 -7.56
N GLN A 90 7.82 -11.65 -6.45
CA GLN A 90 7.45 -11.19 -5.12
C GLN A 90 8.32 -10.00 -4.70
N ARG A 91 9.55 -9.92 -5.22
CA ARG A 91 10.43 -8.76 -5.03
C ARG A 91 9.82 -7.51 -5.65
N LYS A 92 9.32 -7.56 -6.88
CA LYS A 92 8.67 -6.41 -7.53
C LYS A 92 7.46 -5.92 -6.73
N VAL A 93 6.63 -6.84 -6.26
CA VAL A 93 5.48 -6.50 -5.41
C VAL A 93 5.95 -5.87 -4.10
N ALA A 94 6.95 -6.46 -3.44
CA ALA A 94 7.51 -5.92 -2.21
C ALA A 94 8.15 -4.53 -2.39
N ILE A 95 8.80 -4.25 -3.51
CA ILE A 95 9.35 -2.91 -3.84
C ILE A 95 8.22 -1.89 -3.95
N VAL A 96 7.19 -2.20 -4.75
CA VAL A 96 6.03 -1.31 -4.92
C VAL A 96 5.34 -1.06 -3.58
N LEU A 97 5.14 -2.12 -2.80
CA LEU A 97 4.48 -2.03 -1.51
C LEU A 97 5.32 -1.26 -0.48
N ALA A 98 6.65 -1.41 -0.49
CA ALA A 98 7.55 -0.64 0.37
C ALA A 98 7.64 0.83 -0.06
N PHE A 99 7.57 1.14 -1.35
CA PHE A 99 7.62 2.52 -1.82
C PHE A 99 6.34 3.30 -1.51
N PHE A 100 5.16 2.73 -1.80
CA PHE A 100 3.89 3.42 -1.63
C PHE A 100 3.27 3.26 -0.24
N LEU A 101 3.40 2.07 0.36
CA LEU A 101 2.78 1.70 1.64
C LEU A 101 3.83 1.26 2.69
N GLY A 102 5.13 1.53 2.46
CA GLY A 102 6.18 1.11 3.38
C GLY A 102 6.11 1.79 4.73
N TRP A 103 5.58 3.01 4.78
CA TRP A 103 5.32 3.75 6.02
C TRP A 103 4.27 3.08 6.92
N LEU A 104 3.44 2.17 6.37
CA LEU A 104 2.52 1.32 7.14
C LEU A 104 3.08 -0.10 7.39
N GLY A 105 4.23 -0.43 6.83
CA GLY A 105 4.83 -1.77 6.92
C GLY A 105 4.15 -2.84 6.04
N ALA A 106 3.36 -2.45 5.04
CA ALA A 106 2.60 -3.38 4.19
C ALA A 106 3.50 -4.43 3.50
N HIS A 107 4.72 -4.05 3.08
CA HIS A 107 5.72 -4.96 2.53
C HIS A 107 6.16 -6.05 3.51
N ARG A 108 6.21 -5.76 4.81
CA ARG A 108 6.58 -6.75 5.83
C ARG A 108 5.47 -7.78 6.02
N PHE A 109 4.21 -7.35 6.02
CA PHE A 109 3.06 -8.27 6.04
C PHE A 109 3.01 -9.14 4.79
N TYR A 110 3.27 -8.56 3.61
CA TYR A 110 3.34 -9.32 2.35
C TYR A 110 4.43 -10.41 2.37
N LEU A 111 5.54 -10.17 3.07
CA LEU A 111 6.63 -11.13 3.23
C LEU A 111 6.44 -12.11 4.40
N GLY A 112 5.25 -12.15 5.02
CA GLY A 112 4.95 -13.03 6.16
C GLY A 112 5.58 -12.58 7.49
N GLN A 113 6.21 -11.41 7.53
CA GLN A 113 6.92 -10.88 8.69
C GLN A 113 5.99 -10.06 9.58
N ILE A 114 4.96 -10.71 10.15
CA ILE A 114 3.88 -10.05 10.91
C ILE A 114 4.41 -9.19 12.06
N GLY A 115 5.37 -9.70 12.84
CA GLY A 115 5.97 -8.94 13.95
C GLY A 115 6.66 -7.64 13.51
N TRP A 116 7.35 -7.66 12.37
CA TRP A 116 7.95 -6.46 11.79
C TRP A 116 6.89 -5.50 11.23
N GLY A 117 5.83 -6.02 10.62
CA GLY A 117 4.70 -5.20 10.18
C GLY A 117 4.03 -4.46 11.34
N ILE A 118 3.81 -5.14 12.47
CA ILE A 118 3.27 -4.51 13.68
C ILE A 118 4.23 -3.44 14.22
N LEU A 119 5.53 -3.69 14.25
CA LEU A 119 6.53 -2.69 14.65
C LEU A 119 6.45 -1.44 13.76
N TYR A 120 6.30 -1.61 12.45
CA TYR A 120 6.09 -0.50 11.53
C TYR A 120 4.85 0.32 11.86
N LEU A 121 3.73 -0.32 12.21
CA LEU A 121 2.50 0.39 12.64
C LEU A 121 2.71 1.17 13.95
N ILE A 122 3.47 0.62 14.90
CA ILE A 122 3.82 1.31 16.15
C ILE A 122 4.72 2.52 15.87
N ILE A 123 5.74 2.36 15.01
CA ILE A 123 6.62 3.47 14.62
C ILE A 123 5.85 4.52 13.84
N PHE A 124 4.94 4.12 12.95
CA PHE A 124 4.04 5.04 12.25
C PHE A 124 3.22 5.87 13.24
N TRP A 125 2.67 5.24 14.26
CA TRP A 125 1.90 5.93 15.30
C TRP A 125 2.77 6.87 16.15
N LEU A 126 3.98 6.43 16.52
CA LEU A 126 4.86 7.18 17.42
C LEU A 126 5.59 8.32 16.71
N PHE A 127 6.05 8.07 15.48
CA PHE A 127 6.85 8.99 14.69
C PHE A 127 6.79 8.65 13.19
N THR A 128 5.74 9.14 12.53
CA THR A 128 5.49 8.93 11.09
C THR A 128 6.69 9.20 10.16
N PRO A 129 7.47 10.28 10.33
CA PRO A 129 8.62 10.55 9.45
C PRO A 129 9.63 9.41 9.43
N LEU A 130 9.88 8.78 10.58
CA LEU A 130 10.77 7.61 10.66
C LEU A 130 10.18 6.39 9.95
N ALA A 131 8.88 6.15 10.07
CA ALA A 131 8.23 5.05 9.34
C ALA A 131 8.36 5.22 7.81
N VAL A 132 8.21 6.45 7.31
CA VAL A 132 8.41 6.78 5.88
C VAL A 132 9.85 6.50 5.44
N VAL A 133 10.82 6.97 6.21
CA VAL A 133 12.26 6.73 5.92
C VAL A 133 12.58 5.24 5.90
N LEU A 134 12.12 4.49 6.91
CA LEU A 134 12.35 3.04 6.98
C LEU A 134 11.72 2.30 5.80
N GLY A 135 10.50 2.68 5.40
CA GLY A 135 9.83 2.13 4.22
C GLY A 135 10.61 2.38 2.91
N LEU A 136 11.11 3.60 2.72
CA LEU A 136 11.95 3.94 1.56
C LEU A 136 13.30 3.22 1.57
N ILE A 137 13.93 3.08 2.73
CA ILE A 137 15.16 2.28 2.89
C ILE A 137 14.91 0.82 2.50
N ASP A 138 13.80 0.23 2.95
CA ASP A 138 13.42 -1.14 2.57
C ASP A 138 13.13 -1.25 1.07
N ALA A 139 12.46 -0.26 0.46
CA ALA A 139 12.22 -0.23 -0.99
C ALA A 139 13.54 -0.20 -1.79
N LEU A 140 14.49 0.67 -1.40
CA LEU A 140 15.82 0.72 -2.01
C LEU A 140 16.60 -0.58 -1.82
N ARG A 141 16.55 -1.14 -0.61
CA ARG A 141 17.18 -2.43 -0.31
C ARG A 141 16.64 -3.52 -1.24
N TYR A 142 15.33 -3.63 -1.40
CA TYR A 142 14.72 -4.63 -2.28
C TYR A 142 15.01 -4.37 -3.77
N LEU A 143 15.11 -3.11 -4.18
CA LEU A 143 15.43 -2.73 -5.56
C LEU A 143 16.87 -3.07 -5.93
N LEU A 144 17.80 -2.88 -5.00
CA LEU A 144 19.23 -3.16 -5.20
C LEU A 144 19.62 -4.61 -4.84
N MET A 145 18.71 -5.40 -4.30
CA MET A 145 18.93 -6.82 -3.97
C MET A 145 18.80 -7.69 -5.22
N ALA A 146 19.71 -8.65 -5.37
CA ALA A 146 19.64 -9.64 -6.44
C ALA A 146 18.47 -10.62 -6.21
N ASP A 147 17.89 -11.14 -7.29
CA ASP A 147 16.70 -12.00 -7.30
C ASP A 147 16.87 -13.26 -6.43
N ASP A 148 18.06 -13.85 -6.46
CA ASP A 148 18.47 -15.06 -5.74
C ASP A 148 18.60 -14.85 -4.23
N ALA A 149 18.96 -13.64 -3.80
CA ALA A 149 19.07 -13.28 -2.40
C ALA A 149 17.71 -12.94 -1.75
N PHE A 150 16.67 -12.68 -2.55
CA PHE A 150 15.35 -12.32 -2.07
C PHE A 150 14.57 -13.57 -1.60
N MET A 151 14.67 -13.88 -0.30
CA MET A 151 13.92 -14.97 0.33
C MET A 151 12.72 -14.43 1.11
N PRO A 152 11.48 -14.53 0.57
CA PRO A 152 10.29 -14.33 1.38
C PRO A 152 10.19 -15.47 2.41
N ASN A 153 10.08 -15.13 3.69
CA ASN A 153 9.81 -16.13 4.74
C ASN A 153 8.38 -16.66 4.52
N ARG A 154 8.28 -17.87 3.94
CA ARG A 154 7.02 -18.59 3.85
C ARG A 154 6.87 -19.48 5.09
N PRO A 155 5.70 -19.51 5.75
CA PRO A 155 5.36 -20.61 6.63
C PRO A 155 5.20 -21.92 5.85
#